data_AF-A0A2V6LG60-F1
#
_entry.id   AF-A0A2V6LG60-F1
#
_cell.length_a   1.000
_cell.length_b   1.000
_cell.length_c   1.000
_cell.angle_alpha   90.00
_cell.angle_beta   90.00
_cell.angle_gamma   90.00
#
_symmetry.space_group_name_H-M   'P 1'
#
loop_
_entity.id
_entity.type
_entity.pdbx_description
1 polymer ?
#
loop_
_entity_poly.entity_id
_entity_poly.type
_entity_poly.pdbx_seq_one_letter_code
_entity_poly.pdbx_strand_id
1 'polypeptide(L)'
;VDQFGPRLSFFLDCGLDAEYIALARVSRRIWAIGMRDVFGAGRRAQLFKLHTQTSGRSLIAAEFKNNLTRTATELILSYMNATNSCHSNSADEPFTTPSEEWIRLAAHGQAILLEESGIFKHTMNMLSGSPGMKAVERAVEAAILDEFREI
;
A
#
# COMPACT_ATOMS: atom_id res chain seq x y z
N VAL A 1 -7.47 21.73 13.72
CA VAL A 1 -6.96 20.59 12.94
C VAL A 1 -7.28 20.69 11.44
N ASP A 2 -8.45 21.20 11.05
CA ASP A 2 -8.88 21.26 9.63
C ASP A 2 -8.07 22.18 8.70
N GLN A 3 -7.32 23.13 9.25
CA GLN A 3 -6.49 24.03 8.43
C GLN A 3 -5.30 23.30 7.79
N PHE A 4 -4.77 22.26 8.46
CA PHE A 4 -3.60 21.50 8.01
C PHE A 4 -3.90 20.04 7.71
N GLY A 5 -4.85 19.41 8.41
CA GLY A 5 -5.17 17.98 8.24
C GLY A 5 -5.42 17.54 6.79
N PRO A 6 -6.21 18.28 5.98
CA PRO A 6 -6.42 17.94 4.57
C PRO A 6 -5.16 18.00 3.69
N ARG A 7 -4.06 18.60 4.17
CA ARG A 7 -2.77 18.70 3.48
C ARG A 7 -1.81 17.56 3.85
N LEU A 8 -2.11 16.78 4.88
CA LEU A 8 -1.30 15.61 5.25
C LEU A 8 -1.44 14.51 4.20
N SER A 9 -0.34 13.80 3.97
CA SER A 9 -0.27 12.59 3.15
C SER A 9 0.69 11.62 3.80
N PHE A 10 0.49 10.34 3.54
CA PHE A 10 1.25 9.26 4.13
C PHE A 10 2.01 8.49 3.05
N PHE A 11 3.10 7.86 3.46
CA PHE A 11 3.97 7.04 2.64
C PHE A 11 4.17 5.71 3.36
N LEU A 12 3.87 4.59 2.69
CA LEU A 12 4.11 3.25 3.22
C LEU A 12 4.90 2.42 2.22
N ASP A 13 5.73 1.53 2.75
CA ASP A 13 6.33 0.43 2.00
C ASP A 13 5.28 -0.69 1.78
N CYS A 14 5.46 -1.49 0.73
CA CYS A 14 4.69 -2.71 0.49
C CYS A 14 5.62 -3.86 0.14
N GLY A 15 5.79 -4.77 1.10
CA GLY A 15 6.49 -6.03 0.92
C GLY A 15 5.57 -7.19 0.55
N LEU A 16 6.08 -8.40 0.67
CA LEU A 16 5.41 -9.63 0.23
C LEU A 16 4.52 -10.28 1.29
N ASP A 17 4.59 -9.82 2.54
CA ASP A 17 3.82 -10.40 3.64
C ASP A 17 2.33 -10.05 3.56
N ALA A 18 1.49 -10.94 4.06
CA ALA A 18 0.05 -10.81 3.96
C ALA A 18 -0.50 -9.56 4.67
N GLU A 19 0.17 -9.03 5.69
CA GLU A 19 -0.25 -7.83 6.43
C GLU A 19 -0.34 -6.57 5.56
N TYR A 20 0.48 -6.49 4.50
CA TYR A 20 0.48 -5.36 3.58
C TYR A 20 -0.83 -5.21 2.81
N ILE A 21 -1.67 -6.25 2.76
CA ILE A 21 -3.01 -6.16 2.17
C ILE A 21 -4.02 -5.42 3.06
N ALA A 22 -3.74 -5.31 4.37
CA ALA A 22 -4.63 -4.75 5.38
C ALA A 22 -4.13 -3.42 5.97
N LEU A 23 -2.81 -3.18 5.93
CA LEU A 23 -2.16 -2.10 6.68
C LEU A 23 -2.78 -0.71 6.44
N ALA A 24 -3.00 -0.31 5.19
CA ALA A 24 -3.61 0.97 4.87
C ALA A 24 -5.10 1.02 5.24
N ARG A 25 -5.86 -0.07 5.07
CA ARG A 25 -7.27 -0.12 5.51
C ARG A 25 -7.40 0.14 7.00
N VAL A 26 -6.58 -0.54 7.79
CA VAL A 26 -6.53 -0.37 9.24
C VAL A 26 -6.07 1.05 9.59
N SER A 27 -5.00 1.53 8.97
CA SER A 27 -4.48 2.89 9.19
C SER A 27 -5.50 3.97 8.86
N ARG A 28 -6.25 3.84 7.75
CA ARG A 28 -7.34 4.77 7.39
C ARG A 28 -8.43 4.79 8.45
N ARG A 29 -8.80 3.63 9.00
CA ARG A 29 -9.84 3.54 10.04
C ARG A 29 -9.38 4.20 11.33
N ILE A 30 -8.18 3.84 11.81
CA ILE A 30 -7.59 4.43 13.03
C ILE A 30 -7.47 5.95 12.88
N TRP A 31 -6.93 6.41 11.75
CA TRP A 31 -6.81 7.84 11.45
C TRP A 31 -8.16 8.56 11.44
N ALA A 32 -9.15 8.04 10.69
CA ALA A 32 -10.44 8.69 10.58
C ALA A 32 -11.16 8.79 11.93
N ILE A 33 -11.11 7.72 12.75
CA ILE A 33 -11.69 7.67 14.10
C ILE A 33 -10.96 8.67 15.01
N GLY A 34 -9.63 8.62 15.08
CA GLY A 34 -8.85 9.54 15.92
C GLY A 34 -9.07 11.00 15.54
N MET A 35 -9.03 11.32 14.24
CA MET A 35 -9.30 12.67 13.75
C MET A 35 -10.71 13.15 14.09
N ARG A 36 -11.72 12.29 13.99
CA ARG A 36 -13.11 12.65 14.31
C ARG A 36 -13.33 12.78 15.82
N ASP A 37 -12.97 11.75 16.59
CA ASP A 37 -13.41 11.57 17.98
C ASP A 37 -12.48 12.28 18.97
N VAL A 38 -11.18 12.33 18.69
CA VAL A 38 -10.20 12.98 19.57
C VAL A 38 -10.00 14.44 19.16
N PHE A 39 -9.88 14.71 17.85
CA PHE A 39 -9.53 16.05 17.36
C PHE A 39 -10.72 16.86 16.82
N GLY A 40 -11.94 16.29 16.79
CA GLY A 40 -13.14 16.99 16.29
C GLY A 40 -13.04 17.43 14.83
N ALA A 41 -12.22 16.74 14.03
CA ALA A 41 -11.87 17.16 12.68
C ALA A 41 -13.03 16.98 11.70
N GLY A 42 -13.14 17.90 10.75
CA GLY A 42 -14.06 17.78 9.61
C GLY A 42 -13.67 16.65 8.64
N ARG A 43 -14.62 16.29 7.77
CA ARG A 43 -14.50 15.14 6.85
C ARG A 43 -13.22 15.13 6.01
N ARG A 44 -12.72 16.29 5.59
CA ARG A 44 -11.52 16.39 4.74
C ARG A 44 -10.24 16.01 5.49
N ALA A 45 -10.14 16.33 6.78
CA ALA A 45 -8.98 16.01 7.60
C ALA A 45 -8.96 14.52 8.01
N GLN A 46 -10.11 13.86 8.01
CA GLN A 46 -10.24 12.41 8.25
C GLN A 46 -9.75 11.55 7.07
N LEU A 47 -9.46 12.14 5.90
CA LEU A 47 -8.99 11.40 4.73
C LEU A 47 -7.49 11.07 4.83
N PHE A 48 -7.19 9.80 5.05
CA PHE A 48 -5.82 9.28 4.99
C PHE A 48 -5.45 8.96 3.53
N LYS A 49 -4.72 9.89 2.91
CA LYS A 49 -4.23 9.79 1.53
C LYS A 49 -2.84 9.16 1.52
N LEU A 50 -2.69 8.07 0.78
CA LEU A 50 -1.52 7.20 0.84
C LEU A 50 -0.79 7.11 -0.50
N HIS A 51 0.52 7.30 -0.48
CA HIS A 51 1.43 6.79 -1.49
C HIS A 51 2.02 5.46 -1.00
N THR A 52 2.10 4.47 -1.87
CA THR A 52 2.74 3.19 -1.57
C THR A 52 3.88 2.92 -2.53
N GLN A 53 5.05 2.54 -2.02
CA GLN A 53 6.16 2.07 -2.83
C GLN A 53 6.35 0.57 -2.58
N THR A 54 6.59 -0.21 -3.65
CA THR A 54 6.99 -1.62 -3.53
C THR A 54 8.33 -1.74 -2.80
N SER A 55 8.60 -2.87 -2.14
CA SER A 55 9.73 -2.93 -1.22
C SER A 55 11.08 -3.00 -1.91
N GLY A 56 11.95 -2.02 -1.64
CA GLY A 56 13.35 -2.08 -2.06
C GLY A 56 14.12 -3.21 -1.37
N ARG A 57 13.66 -3.63 -0.18
CA ARG A 57 14.27 -4.71 0.61
C ARG A 57 13.99 -6.10 0.05
N SER A 58 12.88 -6.28 -0.68
CA SER A 58 12.52 -7.59 -1.27
C SER A 58 13.34 -7.88 -2.53
N LEU A 59 13.97 -6.87 -3.13
CA LEU A 59 14.73 -6.99 -4.37
C LEU A 59 16.07 -7.68 -4.13
N ILE A 60 16.42 -8.61 -5.02
CA ILE A 60 17.62 -9.43 -4.91
C ILE A 60 18.50 -9.21 -6.14
N ALA A 61 19.80 -9.01 -5.94
CA ALA A 61 20.78 -8.85 -7.02
C ALA A 61 20.95 -10.15 -7.83
N ALA A 62 21.02 -11.30 -7.16
CA ALA A 62 21.03 -12.60 -7.83
C ALA A 62 19.70 -12.85 -8.54
N GLU A 63 19.76 -13.28 -9.81
CA GLU A 63 18.58 -13.51 -10.66
C GLU A 63 17.61 -12.30 -10.66
N PHE A 64 18.16 -11.09 -10.78
CA PHE A 64 17.44 -9.83 -10.59
C PHE A 64 16.16 -9.68 -11.42
N LYS A 65 16.05 -10.37 -12.56
CA LYS A 65 14.82 -10.38 -13.38
C LYS A 65 13.59 -10.88 -12.59
N ASN A 66 13.80 -11.76 -11.61
CA ASN A 66 12.73 -12.25 -10.71
C ASN A 66 12.15 -11.12 -9.84
N ASN A 67 12.83 -9.99 -9.71
CA ASN A 67 12.30 -8.83 -9.00
C ASN A 67 11.05 -8.27 -9.66
N LEU A 68 10.88 -8.39 -10.98
CA LEU A 68 9.62 -8.01 -11.64
C LEU A 68 8.42 -8.80 -11.09
N THR A 69 8.61 -10.09 -10.78
CA THR A 69 7.57 -10.92 -10.17
C THR A 69 7.27 -10.51 -8.73
N ARG A 70 8.31 -10.11 -7.97
CA ARG A 70 8.15 -9.56 -6.60
C ARG A 70 7.37 -8.25 -6.65
N THR A 71 7.83 -7.29 -7.46
CA THR A 71 7.17 -6.00 -7.68
C THR A 71 5.72 -6.20 -8.13
N ALA A 72 5.44 -7.13 -9.06
CA ALA A 72 4.07 -7.41 -9.52
C ALA A 72 3.16 -7.91 -8.38
N THR A 73 3.69 -8.74 -7.48
CA THR A 73 2.95 -9.23 -6.30
C THR A 73 2.68 -8.07 -5.33
N GLU A 74 3.69 -7.27 -5.02
CA GLU A 74 3.57 -6.10 -4.13
C GLU A 74 2.63 -5.03 -4.69
N LEU A 75 2.58 -4.85 -6.01
CA LEU A 75 1.61 -3.98 -6.68
C LEU A 75 0.18 -4.47 -6.47
N ILE A 76 -0.09 -5.77 -6.62
CA ILE A 76 -1.41 -6.34 -6.36
C ILE A 76 -1.81 -6.08 -4.90
N LEU A 77 -0.92 -6.31 -3.94
CA LEU A 77 -1.17 -6.05 -2.52
C LEU A 77 -1.47 -4.55 -2.27
N SER A 78 -0.66 -3.66 -2.85
CA SER A 78 -0.81 -2.21 -2.75
C SER A 78 -2.16 -1.70 -3.28
N TYR A 79 -2.59 -2.23 -4.43
CA TYR A 79 -3.87 -1.87 -5.04
C TYR A 79 -5.06 -2.47 -4.29
N MET A 80 -4.96 -3.71 -3.78
CA MET A 80 -5.99 -4.31 -2.91
C MET A 80 -6.18 -3.52 -1.61
N ASN A 81 -5.11 -2.89 -1.13
CA ASN A 81 -5.11 -1.97 0.01
C ASN A 81 -5.57 -0.53 -0.36
N ALA A 82 -6.01 -0.32 -1.60
CA ALA A 82 -6.56 0.92 -2.14
C ALA A 82 -5.63 2.14 -2.05
N THR A 83 -4.32 1.96 -2.30
CA THR A 83 -3.37 3.08 -2.34
C THR A 83 -3.84 4.20 -3.29
N ASN A 84 -3.54 5.46 -2.98
CA ASN A 84 -3.95 6.61 -3.79
C ASN A 84 -2.94 6.93 -4.90
N SER A 85 -1.66 6.62 -4.68
CA SER A 85 -0.62 6.61 -5.70
C SER A 85 0.37 5.48 -5.41
N CYS A 86 1.10 5.04 -6.44
CA CYS A 86 2.00 3.90 -6.29
C CYS A 86 3.30 4.10 -7.06
N HIS A 87 4.41 3.67 -6.46
CA HIS A 87 5.71 3.52 -7.08
C HIS A 87 6.06 2.03 -7.21
N SER A 88 6.42 1.61 -8.42
CA SER A 88 6.88 0.25 -8.73
C SER A 88 8.39 0.25 -8.92
N ASN A 89 9.11 -0.50 -8.10
CA ASN A 89 10.55 -0.65 -8.23
C ASN A 89 10.89 -1.46 -9.49
N SER A 90 11.97 -1.09 -10.16
CA SER A 90 12.48 -1.84 -11.29
C SER A 90 13.29 -3.07 -10.86
N ALA A 91 13.61 -3.93 -11.82
CA ALA A 91 14.31 -5.18 -11.54
C ALA A 91 15.77 -4.96 -11.06
N ASP A 92 16.42 -3.92 -11.57
CA ASP A 92 17.86 -3.65 -11.44
C ASP A 92 18.22 -2.68 -10.30
N GLU A 93 17.25 -2.21 -9.52
CA GLU A 93 17.49 -1.33 -8.36
C GLU A 93 18.43 -1.88 -7.28
N PRO A 94 18.60 -3.21 -7.08
CA PRO A 94 19.63 -3.70 -6.16
C PRO A 94 21.06 -3.27 -6.50
N PHE A 95 21.31 -2.84 -7.74
CA PHE A 95 22.65 -2.48 -8.20
C PHE A 95 22.88 -0.97 -8.23
N THR A 96 21.92 -0.22 -8.77
CA THR A 96 22.08 1.21 -9.06
C THR A 96 20.72 1.84 -9.38
N THR A 97 20.70 3.14 -9.66
CA THR A 97 19.52 3.81 -10.19
C THR A 97 19.06 3.13 -11.48
N PRO A 98 17.74 2.94 -11.64
CA PRO A 98 17.20 2.00 -12.60
C PRO A 98 17.42 2.44 -14.06
N SER A 99 17.68 1.47 -14.94
CA SER A 99 17.82 1.73 -16.38
C SER A 99 16.47 1.99 -17.05
N GLU A 100 16.45 2.69 -18.18
CA GLU A 100 15.22 3.01 -18.91
C GLU A 100 14.42 1.75 -19.29
N GLU A 101 15.11 0.65 -19.62
CA GLU A 101 14.49 -0.64 -19.93
C GLU A 101 13.67 -1.17 -18.74
N TRP A 102 14.28 -1.21 -17.56
CA TRP A 102 13.67 -1.81 -16.38
C TRP A 102 12.62 -0.91 -15.74
N ILE A 103 12.79 0.42 -15.78
CA ILE A 103 11.75 1.37 -15.38
C ILE A 103 10.51 1.17 -16.25
N ARG A 104 10.68 1.04 -17.58
CA ARG A 104 9.56 0.85 -18.50
C ARG A 104 8.79 -0.43 -18.18
N LEU A 105 9.49 -1.53 -17.89
CA LEU A 105 8.86 -2.79 -17.50
C LEU A 105 8.09 -2.68 -16.17
N ALA A 106 8.66 -2.01 -15.16
CA ALA A 106 7.96 -1.76 -13.89
C ALA A 106 6.70 -0.91 -14.09
N ALA A 107 6.77 0.15 -14.90
CA ALA A 107 5.64 1.01 -15.22
C ALA A 107 4.55 0.26 -16.02
N HIS A 108 4.95 -0.56 -17.00
CA HIS A 108 4.01 -1.41 -17.73
C HIS A 108 3.30 -2.42 -16.80
N GLY A 109 4.00 -2.94 -15.78
CA GLY A 109 3.38 -3.80 -14.77
C GLY A 109 2.18 -3.15 -14.07
N GLN A 110 2.27 -1.85 -13.74
CA GLN A 110 1.14 -1.10 -13.20
C GLN A 110 0.00 -0.97 -14.20
N ALA A 111 0.31 -0.61 -15.46
CA ALA A 111 -0.71 -0.46 -16.52
C ALA A 111 -1.45 -1.77 -16.79
N ILE A 112 -0.75 -2.90 -16.90
CA ILE A 112 -1.35 -4.23 -17.09
C ILE A 112 -2.31 -4.54 -15.93
N LEU A 113 -1.89 -4.32 -14.68
CA LEU A 113 -2.75 -4.57 -13.53
C LEU A 113 -3.99 -3.67 -13.51
N LEU A 114 -3.86 -2.38 -13.84
CA LEU A 114 -4.97 -1.44 -13.74
C LEU A 114 -5.93 -1.49 -14.95
N GLU A 115 -5.42 -1.75 -16.15
CA GLU A 115 -6.18 -1.60 -17.41
C GLU A 115 -6.61 -2.94 -18.02
N GLU A 116 -5.80 -4.00 -17.82
CA GLU A 116 -6.04 -5.32 -18.41
C GLU A 116 -6.61 -6.32 -17.41
N SER A 117 -6.17 -6.29 -16.15
CA SER A 117 -6.68 -7.20 -15.14
C SER A 117 -8.13 -6.90 -14.79
N GLY A 118 -9.01 -7.90 -14.95
CA GLY A 118 -10.40 -7.81 -14.52
C GLY A 118 -10.58 -7.56 -13.02
N ILE A 119 -9.54 -7.82 -12.22
CA ILE A 119 -9.52 -7.56 -10.78
C ILE A 119 -9.73 -6.08 -10.51
N PHE A 120 -8.85 -5.21 -11.02
CA PHE A 120 -8.88 -3.78 -10.72
C PHE A 120 -9.73 -2.98 -11.71
N LYS A 121 -9.91 -3.50 -12.94
CA LYS A 121 -10.78 -2.90 -13.95
C LYS A 121 -12.26 -2.92 -13.55
N HIS A 122 -12.72 -4.00 -12.91
CA HIS A 122 -14.14 -4.21 -12.62
C HIS A 122 -14.49 -4.18 -11.13
N THR A 123 -13.52 -4.36 -10.25
CA THR A 123 -13.77 -4.46 -8.81
C THR A 123 -12.87 -3.52 -8.02
N MET A 124 -13.48 -2.64 -7.22
CA MET A 124 -12.72 -1.72 -6.36
C MET A 124 -12.34 -2.35 -5.00
N ASN A 125 -13.01 -3.43 -4.58
CA ASN A 125 -12.81 -4.02 -3.25
C ASN A 125 -13.16 -5.52 -3.23
N MET A 126 -12.30 -6.35 -3.81
CA MET A 126 -12.57 -7.79 -4.02
C MET A 126 -12.59 -8.60 -2.72
N LEU A 127 -11.75 -8.24 -1.74
CA LEU A 127 -11.55 -9.02 -0.52
C LEU A 127 -12.43 -8.58 0.66
N SER A 128 -13.28 -7.58 0.46
CA SER A 128 -14.19 -7.11 1.50
C SER A 128 -15.06 -8.25 2.03
N GLY A 129 -15.14 -8.40 3.35
CA GLY A 129 -16.00 -9.41 3.95
C GLY A 129 -15.38 -10.80 4.08
N SER A 130 -14.28 -11.10 3.38
CA SER A 130 -13.57 -12.38 3.45
C SER A 130 -13.16 -12.71 4.89
N PRO A 131 -13.41 -13.93 5.41
CA PRO A 131 -12.97 -14.33 6.74
C PRO A 131 -11.46 -14.18 6.95
N GLY A 132 -10.66 -14.54 5.94
CA GLY A 132 -9.20 -14.39 5.97
C GLY A 132 -8.79 -12.92 6.03
N MET A 133 -9.37 -12.07 5.18
CA MET A 133 -9.12 -10.63 5.19
C MET A 133 -9.44 -10.01 6.55
N LYS A 134 -10.61 -10.33 7.13
CA LYS A 134 -11.01 -9.86 8.46
C LYS A 134 -10.07 -10.33 9.57
N ALA A 135 -9.51 -11.53 9.45
CA ALA A 135 -8.55 -12.03 10.43
C ALA A 135 -7.24 -11.22 10.38
N VAL A 136 -6.73 -10.96 9.17
CA VAL A 136 -5.54 -10.11 8.97
C VAL A 136 -5.80 -8.68 9.47
N GLU A 137 -6.93 -8.07 9.11
CA GLU A 137 -7.28 -6.71 9.58
C GLU A 137 -7.32 -6.60 11.12
N ARG A 138 -7.87 -7.60 11.81
CA ARG A 138 -7.90 -7.62 13.28
C ARG A 138 -6.51 -7.77 13.88
N ALA A 139 -5.68 -8.65 13.33
CA ALA A 139 -4.32 -8.86 13.82
C ALA A 139 -3.48 -7.59 13.67
N VAL A 140 -3.54 -6.95 12.50
CA VAL A 140 -2.82 -5.69 12.22
C VAL A 140 -3.33 -4.55 13.10
N GLU A 141 -4.65 -4.41 13.28
CA GLU A 141 -5.21 -3.37 14.15
C GLU A 141 -4.81 -3.56 15.61
N ALA A 142 -4.87 -4.78 16.13
CA ALA A 142 -4.45 -5.07 17.49
C ALA A 142 -2.97 -4.71 17.69
N ALA A 143 -2.10 -5.17 16.79
CA ALA A 143 -0.66 -4.89 16.87
C ALA A 143 -0.35 -3.39 16.85
N ILE A 144 -0.96 -2.62 15.93
CA ILE A 144 -0.75 -1.16 15.88
C ILE A 144 -1.20 -0.48 17.19
N LEU A 145 -2.35 -0.87 17.75
CA LEU A 145 -2.87 -0.28 18.97
C LEU A 145 -2.07 -0.69 20.21
N ASP A 146 -1.49 -1.87 20.22
CA ASP A 146 -0.61 -2.33 21.30
C ASP A 146 0.69 -1.50 21.30
N GLU A 147 1.33 -1.33 20.13
CA GLU A 147 2.51 -0.46 19.98
C GLU A 147 2.20 1.00 20.42
N PHE A 148 1.04 1.54 20.06
CA PHE A 148 0.64 2.88 20.50
C PHE A 148 0.45 3.03 22.01
N ARG A 149 0.25 1.94 22.76
CA ARG A 149 0.17 1.99 24.23
C ARG A 149 1.53 1.90 24.89
N GLU A 150 2.52 1.35 24.19
CA GLU A 150 3.90 1.26 24.69
C GLU A 150 4.68 2.57 24.52
N ILE A 151 4.33 3.36 23.50
CA ILE A 151 4.89 4.69 23.23
C ILE A 151 4.29 5.75 24.17
#